data_AF-A0A956GZ74-F1
#
_entry.id   AF-A0A956GZ74-F1
#
_cell.length_a   1.000
_cell.length_b   1.000
_cell.length_c   1.000
_cell.angle_alpha   90.00
_cell.angle_beta   90.00
_cell.angle_gamma   90.00
#
_symmetry.space_group_name_H-M   'P 1'
#
loop_
_entity.id
_entity.type
_entity.pdbx_description
1 polymer ?
#
loop_
_entity_poly.entity_id
_entity_poly.type
_entity_poly.pdbx_seq_one_letter_code
_entity_poly.pdbx_strand_id
1 'polypeptide(L)'
;MDVKQIFQNMPSRYKKGSAKAATTYYFSIDDLKYTVKLDPEQCVVETGKTVDNANVVLKTTEKLFINMVVHGKAPGPIDIARGKIKTNDPAGLAKLREMFQF
;
A
#
# COMPACT_ATOMS: atom_id res chain seq x y z
N MET A 1 7.83 13.41 4.40
CA MET A 1 6.63 12.57 4.47
C MET A 1 7.06 11.20 4.97
N ASP A 2 6.61 10.81 6.15
CA ASP A 2 6.89 9.49 6.74
C ASP A 2 5.78 8.47 6.41
N VAL A 3 5.96 7.22 6.83
CA VAL A 3 4.98 6.13 6.61
C VAL A 3 3.61 6.47 7.17
N LYS A 4 3.56 7.00 8.39
CA LYS A 4 2.29 7.30 9.10
C LYS A 4 1.52 8.40 8.37
N GLN A 5 2.22 9.45 7.92
CA GLN A 5 1.67 10.52 7.10
C GLN A 5 1.16 10.03 5.75
N ILE A 6 1.83 9.05 5.11
CA ILE A 6 1.32 8.43 3.88
C ILE A 6 -0.07 7.84 4.11
N PHE A 7 -0.21 6.97 5.12
CA PHE A 7 -1.47 6.31 5.42
C PHE A 7 -2.57 7.28 5.87
N GLN A 8 -2.26 8.27 6.69
CA GLN A 8 -3.22 9.30 7.10
C GLN A 8 -3.78 10.11 5.93
N ASN A 9 -2.98 10.34 4.89
CA ASN A 9 -3.39 11.12 3.73
C ASN A 9 -4.13 10.29 2.66
N MET A 10 -4.06 8.95 2.70
CA MET A 10 -4.67 8.11 1.66
C MET A 10 -6.17 8.40 1.45
N PRO A 11 -7.04 8.49 2.49
CA PRO A 11 -8.46 8.77 2.27
C PRO A 11 -8.72 10.05 1.47
N SER A 12 -8.02 11.14 1.82
CA SER A 12 -8.17 12.44 1.15
C SER A 12 -7.67 12.45 -0.31
N ARG A 13 -6.75 11.55 -0.63
CA ARG A 13 -6.13 11.42 -1.96
C ARG A 13 -6.80 10.36 -2.82
N TYR A 14 -7.81 9.67 -2.31
CA TYR A 14 -8.47 8.61 -3.06
C TYR A 14 -9.36 9.18 -4.16
N LYS A 15 -9.23 8.64 -5.38
CA LYS A 15 -10.07 9.01 -6.51
C LYS A 15 -11.34 8.16 -6.49
N LYS A 16 -12.47 8.73 -6.05
CA LYS A 16 -13.78 8.04 -6.00
C LYS A 16 -14.10 7.40 -7.37
N GLY A 17 -14.56 6.14 -7.35
CA GLY A 17 -14.87 5.35 -8.55
C GLY A 17 -13.68 4.69 -9.25
N SER A 18 -12.45 4.88 -8.75
CA SER A 18 -11.25 4.25 -9.32
C SER A 18 -11.12 2.77 -8.97
N ALA A 19 -11.48 2.36 -7.75
CA ALA A 19 -11.71 0.94 -7.46
C ALA A 19 -13.05 0.50 -8.08
N LYS A 20 -13.03 -0.62 -8.80
CA LYS A 20 -14.22 -1.21 -9.43
C LYS A 20 -14.93 -2.24 -8.54
N ALA A 21 -14.21 -2.76 -7.55
CA ALA A 21 -14.72 -3.71 -6.57
C ALA A 21 -14.03 -3.46 -5.22
N ALA A 22 -14.68 -3.87 -4.14
CA ALA A 22 -14.10 -3.83 -2.81
C ALA A 22 -12.79 -4.63 -2.77
N THR A 23 -11.69 -3.98 -2.38
CA THR A 23 -10.36 -4.56 -2.35
C THR A 23 -9.67 -4.19 -1.06
N THR A 24 -9.07 -5.18 -0.40
CA THR A 24 -8.34 -5.02 0.85
C THR A 24 -6.85 -5.18 0.62
N TYR A 25 -6.08 -4.24 1.17
CA TYR A 25 -4.63 -4.21 1.12
C TYR A 25 -4.08 -4.30 2.54
N TYR A 26 -3.12 -5.19 2.78
CA TYR A 26 -2.40 -5.26 4.04
C TYR A 26 -0.94 -4.88 3.84
N PHE A 27 -0.48 -3.94 4.65
CA PHE A 27 0.89 -3.43 4.64
C PHE A 27 1.58 -3.81 5.94
N SER A 28 2.75 -4.43 5.83
CA SER A 28 3.70 -4.64 6.92
C SER A 28 4.99 -3.92 6.57
N ILE A 29 5.27 -2.80 7.21
CA ILE A 29 6.39 -1.90 6.91
C ILE A 29 7.23 -1.82 8.17
N ASP A 30 8.29 -2.63 8.23
CA ASP A 30 9.03 -2.91 9.46
C ASP A 30 8.06 -3.21 10.63
N ASP A 31 8.04 -2.37 11.67
CA ASP A 31 7.17 -2.53 12.86
C ASP A 31 5.74 -2.00 12.65
N LEU A 32 5.51 -1.25 11.57
CA LEU A 32 4.21 -0.65 11.28
C LEU A 32 3.33 -1.60 10.47
N LYS A 33 2.06 -1.67 10.86
CA LYS A 33 1.05 -2.50 10.18
C LYS A 33 -0.17 -1.65 9.86
N TYR A 34 -0.67 -1.77 8.64
CA TYR A 34 -1.88 -1.11 8.20
C TYR A 34 -2.74 -2.02 7.34
N THR A 35 -4.05 -1.90 7.48
CA THR A 35 -5.02 -2.45 6.55
C THR A 35 -5.73 -1.30 5.85
N VAL A 36 -5.72 -1.30 4.52
CA VAL A 36 -6.43 -0.32 3.70
C VAL A 36 -7.56 -1.02 2.97
N LYS A 37 -8.78 -0.51 3.14
CA LYS A 37 -9.98 -1.01 2.48
C LYS A 37 -10.43 0.03 1.46
N LEU A 38 -10.54 -0.39 0.21
CA LEU A 38 -10.97 0.44 -0.90
C LEU A 38 -12.26 -0.12 -1.48
N ASP A 39 -13.20 0.76 -1.78
CA ASP A 39 -14.39 0.45 -2.56
C ASP A 39 -14.66 1.61 -3.55
N PRO A 40 -15.64 1.51 -4.47
CA PRO A 40 -15.92 2.59 -5.40
C PRO A 40 -16.24 3.94 -4.74
N GLU A 41 -16.61 3.97 -3.47
CA GLU A 41 -17.02 5.16 -2.76
C GLU A 41 -15.92 5.80 -1.91
N GLN A 42 -15.11 4.99 -1.24
CA GLN A 42 -14.19 5.46 -0.20
C GLN A 42 -12.89 4.65 -0.08
N CYS A 43 -11.95 5.24 0.64
CA CYS A 43 -10.72 4.62 1.12
C CYS A 43 -10.67 4.75 2.64
N VAL A 44 -10.60 3.61 3.33
CA VAL A 44 -10.52 3.53 4.79
C VAL A 44 -9.18 2.92 5.17
N VAL A 45 -8.50 3.54 6.14
CA VAL A 45 -7.20 3.11 6.64
C VAL A 45 -7.33 2.75 8.10
N GLU A 46 -6.93 1.53 8.45
CA GLU A 46 -6.96 0.98 9.79
C GLU A 46 -5.54 0.62 10.23
N THR A 47 -5.21 0.84 11.50
CA THR A 47 -3.93 0.42 12.08
C THR A 47 -3.98 -1.07 12.44
N GLY A 48 -2.90 -1.79 12.16
CA GLY A 48 -2.77 -3.22 12.45
C GLY A 48 -3.17 -4.12 11.27
N LYS A 49 -3.30 -5.42 11.58
CA LYS A 49 -3.90 -6.41 10.68
C LYS A 49 -5.35 -6.59 11.12
N THR A 50 -6.30 -5.99 10.40
CA THR A 50 -7.73 -6.02 10.78
C THR A 50 -8.55 -7.02 9.96
N VAL A 51 -7.91 -7.71 9.02
CA VAL A 51 -8.51 -8.78 8.19
C VAL A 51 -7.57 -9.98 8.16
N ASP A 52 -8.12 -11.19 8.16
CA ASP A 52 -7.30 -12.41 8.10
C ASP A 52 -6.64 -12.60 6.74
N ASN A 53 -7.41 -12.36 5.68
CA ASN A 53 -7.03 -12.54 4.28
C ASN A 53 -7.24 -11.22 3.53
N ALA A 54 -6.17 -10.46 3.37
CA ALA A 54 -6.19 -9.31 2.46
C ALA A 54 -6.03 -9.79 1.01
N ASN A 55 -6.68 -9.10 0.06
CA ASN A 55 -6.51 -9.41 -1.36
C ASN A 55 -5.07 -9.18 -1.81
N VAL A 56 -4.48 -8.06 -1.38
CA VAL A 56 -3.11 -7.67 -1.70
C VAL A 56 -2.33 -7.46 -0.41
N VAL A 57 -1.12 -7.99 -0.35
CA VAL A 57 -0.22 -7.90 0.80
C VAL A 57 1.10 -7.30 0.32
N LEU A 58 1.59 -6.26 0.99
CA LEU A 58 2.93 -5.74 0.82
C LEU A 58 3.69 -5.84 2.15
N LYS A 59 4.82 -6.55 2.14
CA LYS A 59 5.78 -6.54 3.24
C LYS A 59 7.06 -5.87 2.75
N THR A 60 7.51 -4.82 3.42
CA THR A 60 8.73 -4.09 3.02
C THR A 60 9.36 -3.35 4.19
N THR A 61 10.46 -2.66 3.93
CA THR A 61 11.09 -1.71 4.88
C THR A 61 10.52 -0.30 4.68
N GLU A 62 10.56 0.54 5.72
CA GLU A 62 10.15 1.95 5.66
C GLU A 62 10.88 2.71 4.56
N LYS A 63 12.21 2.53 4.47
CA LYS A 63 13.03 3.17 3.45
C LYS A 63 12.57 2.82 2.03
N LEU A 64 12.27 1.55 1.76
CA LEU A 64 11.79 1.13 0.44
C LEU A 64 10.37 1.63 0.18
N PHE A 65 9.49 1.59 1.18
CA PHE A 65 8.12 2.08 1.05
C PHE A 65 8.09 3.57 0.69
N ILE A 66 8.82 4.42 1.42
CA ILE A 66 8.90 5.86 1.14
C ILE A 66 9.47 6.10 -0.25
N ASN A 67 10.53 5.38 -0.64
CA ASN A 67 11.11 5.48 -1.98
C ASN A 67 10.10 5.14 -3.09
N MET A 68 9.30 4.09 -2.92
CA MET A 68 8.27 3.72 -3.89
C MET A 68 7.14 4.75 -3.96
N VAL A 69 6.61 5.17 -2.81
CA VAL A 69 5.40 6.00 -2.75
C VAL A 69 5.69 7.48 -3.02
N VAL A 70 6.74 8.03 -2.40
CA VAL A 70 7.06 9.47 -2.48
C VAL A 70 7.94 9.78 -3.68
N HIS A 71 8.88 8.88 -4.01
CA HIS A 71 9.88 9.14 -5.04
C HIS A 71 9.64 8.35 -6.33
N GLY A 72 8.62 7.48 -6.39
CA GLY A 72 8.35 6.65 -7.56
C GLY A 72 9.47 5.66 -7.89
N LYS A 73 10.37 5.38 -6.95
CA LYS A 73 11.55 4.52 -7.16
C LYS A 73 11.16 3.07 -6.95
N ALA A 74 11.23 2.27 -8.01
CA ALA A 74 11.03 0.84 -7.93
C ALA A 74 12.12 0.16 -7.07
N PRO A 75 11.81 -0.97 -6.40
CA PRO A 75 12.82 -1.78 -5.71
C PRO A 75 13.89 -2.29 -6.68
N GLY A 76 15.15 -2.30 -6.25
CA GLY A 76 16.23 -2.86 -7.04
C GLY A 76 16.29 -4.39 -6.97
N PRO A 77 17.03 -5.05 -7.89
CA PRO A 77 17.22 -6.51 -7.86
C PRO A 77 17.76 -7.04 -6.52
N ILE A 78 18.67 -6.28 -5.88
CA ILE A 78 19.26 -6.65 -4.59
C ILE A 78 18.23 -6.59 -3.45
N ASP A 79 17.29 -5.64 -3.48
CA ASP A 79 16.25 -5.52 -2.46
C ASP A 79 15.28 -6.70 -2.53
N ILE A 80 14.96 -7.13 -3.75
CA ILE A 80 14.13 -8.32 -4.01
C ILE A 80 14.88 -9.59 -3.58
N ALA A 81 16.14 -9.75 -4.00
CA ALA A 81 16.95 -10.93 -3.67
C ALA A 81 17.16 -11.10 -2.16
N ARG A 82 17.25 -9.99 -1.41
CA ARG A 82 17.37 -10.00 0.06
C ARG A 82 16.01 -10.11 0.78
N GLY A 83 14.91 -10.24 0.04
CA GLY A 83 13.56 -10.37 0.60
C GLY A 83 13.07 -9.13 1.34
N LYS A 84 13.66 -7.95 1.07
CA LYS A 84 13.26 -6.67 1.68
C LYS A 84 11.93 -6.15 1.14
N ILE A 85 11.44 -6.73 0.06
CA ILE A 85 10.09 -6.52 -0.42
C ILE A 85 9.47 -7.88 -0.78
N LYS A 86 8.23 -8.10 -0.37
CA LYS A 86 7.41 -9.26 -0.72
C LYS A 86 5.99 -8.81 -0.98
N THR A 87 5.39 -9.31 -2.05
CA THR A 87 3.97 -9.13 -2.34
C THR A 87 3.38 -10.42 -2.90
N ASN A 88 2.12 -10.68 -2.58
CA ASN A 88 1.35 -11.76 -3.22
C ASN A 88 0.73 -11.34 -4.56
N ASP A 89 0.63 -10.03 -4.81
CA ASP A 89 0.02 -9.47 -6.02
C ASP A 89 0.72 -8.16 -6.44
N PRO A 90 1.78 -8.24 -7.28
CA PRO A 90 2.45 -7.07 -7.84
C PRO A 90 1.52 -6.19 -8.70
N ALA A 91 0.58 -6.79 -9.44
CA ALA A 91 -0.32 -6.06 -10.31
C ALA A 91 -1.34 -5.25 -9.51
N GLY A 92 -1.88 -5.83 -8.42
CA GLY A 92 -2.75 -5.15 -7.47
C GLY A 92 -2.10 -3.92 -6.83
N LEU A 93 -0.78 -3.97 -6.54
CA LEU A 93 -0.01 -2.82 -6.04
C LEU A 93 0.23 -1.75 -7.11
N ALA A 94 0.53 -2.14 -8.35
CA ALA A 94 0.66 -1.18 -9.44
C ALA A 94 -0.65 -0.42 -9.66
N LYS A 95 -1.77 -1.16 -9.69
CA LYS A 95 -3.12 -0.60 -9.82
C LYS A 95 -3.50 0.29 -8.65
N LEU A 96 -3.11 -0.06 -7.42
CA LEU A 96 -3.35 0.77 -6.23
C LEU A 96 -2.84 2.20 -6.45
N ARG A 97 -1.64 2.36 -7.03
CA ARG A 97 -1.06 3.69 -7.29
C ARG A 97 -1.97 4.55 -8.18
N GLU A 98 -2.61 3.93 -9.16
CA GLU A 98 -3.51 4.60 -10.10
C GLU A 98 -4.81 5.08 -9.44
N MET A 99 -5.14 4.60 -8.24
CA MET A 99 -6.34 4.99 -7.49
C MET A 99 -6.18 6.28 -6.68
N PHE A 100 -4.97 6.86 -6.62
CA PHE A 100 -4.69 8.07 -5.86
C PHE A 100 -4.25 9.25 -6.74
N GLN A 101 -4.52 10.46 -6.25
CA GLN A 101 -4.00 11.72 -6.78
C GLN A 101 -2.73 12.13 -6.01
N PHE A 102 -1.69 12.52 -6.75
CA PHE A 102 -0.38 12.90 -6.20
C PHE A 102 -0.21 14.40 -6.15
#